data_AF-A0AAJ3P6X0-F1
#
_entry.id   AF-A0AAJ3P6X0-F1
#
_cell.length_a   1.000
_cell.length_b   1.000
_cell.length_c   1.000
_cell.angle_alpha   90.00
_cell.angle_beta   90.00
_cell.angle_gamma   90.00
#
_symmetry.space_group_name_H-M   'P 1'
#
loop_
_entity.id
_entity.type
_entity.pdbx_description
1 polymer ?
#
loop_
_entity_poly.entity_id
_entity_poly.type
_entity_poly.pdbx_seq_one_letter_code
_entity_poly.pdbx_strand_id
1 'polypeptide(L)'
;MVYEERNVWAGLIVSPIVAVVYVVLLLQQAGGGPLTATDWFPLMLWTIGGGIVGTIVLSVLWGILAGMSDPDGVGRSDIRDRDIGRMGARVEQAFVTIAGLGVIVLCGLGADVFWIANTMFAGFLVAAVVGGVARAIAYRRGLR
;
A
#
# COMPACT_ATOMS: atom_id res chain seq x y z
N MET A 1 4.35 20.94 -2.05
CA MET A 1 4.79 19.53 -1.92
C MET A 1 5.31 19.08 -3.26
N VAL A 2 6.50 18.50 -3.28
CA VAL A 2 7.09 17.90 -4.50
C VAL A 2 6.19 16.76 -4.98
N TYR A 3 6.19 16.47 -6.28
CA TYR A 3 5.37 15.41 -6.89
C TYR A 3 5.50 14.06 -6.15
N GLU A 4 6.74 13.68 -5.82
CA GLU A 4 7.04 12.43 -5.11
C GLU A 4 6.47 12.40 -3.68
N GLU A 5 6.51 13.53 -2.96
CA GLU A 5 5.91 13.62 -1.62
C GLU A 5 4.39 13.43 -1.69
N ARG A 6 3.72 14.02 -2.69
CA ARG A 6 2.27 13.86 -2.90
C ARG A 6 1.90 12.41 -3.20
N ASN A 7 2.68 11.74 -4.04
CA ASN A 7 2.45 10.34 -4.38
C ASN A 7 2.60 9.42 -3.16
N VAL A 8 3.57 9.71 -2.27
CA VAL A 8 3.70 9.03 -0.97
C VAL A 8 2.45 9.21 -0.11
N TRP A 9 1.92 10.44 -0.01
CA TRP A 9 0.69 10.69 0.73
C TRP A 9 -0.54 10.02 0.11
N ALA A 10 -0.65 10.00 -1.22
CA ALA A 10 -1.72 9.29 -1.92
C ALA A 10 -1.72 7.80 -1.56
N GLY A 11 -0.56 7.13 -1.62
CA GLY A 11 -0.43 5.74 -1.19
C GLY A 11 -0.79 5.53 0.28
N LEU A 12 -0.29 6.39 1.19
CA LEU A 12 -0.58 6.30 2.63
C LEU A 12 -2.06 6.45 2.98
N ILE A 13 -2.84 7.17 2.17
CA ILE A 13 -4.28 7.33 2.38
C ILE A 13 -5.05 6.18 1.73
N VAL A 14 -4.71 5.82 0.49
CA VAL A 14 -5.45 4.81 -0.28
C VAL A 14 -5.25 3.41 0.30
N SER A 15 -4.03 3.03 0.70
CA SER A 15 -3.77 1.66 1.15
C SER A 15 -4.58 1.26 2.40
N PRO A 16 -4.66 2.07 3.48
CA PRO A 16 -5.53 1.76 4.62
C PRO A 16 -7.00 1.73 4.26
N ILE A 17 -7.47 2.65 3.40
CA ILE A 17 -8.87 2.67 2.96
C ILE A 17 -9.22 1.38 2.21
N VAL A 18 -8.38 0.97 1.26
CA VAL A 18 -8.58 -0.27 0.49
C VAL A 18 -8.60 -1.49 1.42
N ALA A 19 -7.71 -1.54 2.41
CA ALA A 19 -7.69 -2.62 3.39
C ALA A 19 -8.97 -2.65 4.25
N VAL A 20 -9.43 -1.50 4.75
CA VAL A 20 -10.68 -1.40 5.51
C VAL A 20 -11.88 -1.82 4.65
N VAL A 21 -11.95 -1.34 3.41
CA VAL A 21 -13.01 -1.72 2.46
C VAL A 21 -13.01 -3.23 2.22
N TYR A 22 -11.85 -3.82 1.97
CA TYR A 22 -11.73 -5.28 1.81
C TYR A 22 -12.26 -6.05 3.02
N VAL A 23 -11.82 -5.67 4.24
CA VAL A 23 -12.26 -6.33 5.48
C VAL A 23 -13.77 -6.18 5.68
N VAL A 24 -14.32 -4.98 5.46
CA VAL A 24 -15.77 -4.74 5.61
C VAL A 24 -16.57 -5.59 4.61
N LEU A 25 -16.17 -5.60 3.34
CA LEU A 25 -16.86 -6.39 2.30
C LEU A 25 -16.77 -7.90 2.60
N LEU A 26 -15.62 -8.37 3.07
CA LEU A 26 -15.42 -9.77 3.43
C LEU A 26 -16.32 -10.17 4.60
N LEU A 27 -16.38 -9.35 5.65
CA LEU A 27 -17.23 -9.61 6.82
C LEU A 27 -18.72 -9.58 6.46
N GLN A 28 -19.13 -8.66 5.58
CA GLN A 28 -20.49 -8.59 5.07
C GLN A 28 -20.85 -9.85 4.27
N GLN A 29 -19.95 -10.31 3.39
CA GLN A 29 -20.17 -11.49 2.58
C GLN A 29 -20.19 -12.78 3.41
N ALA A 30 -19.40 -12.84 4.49
CA ALA A 30 -19.40 -13.97 5.40
C ALA A 30 -20.71 -14.11 6.18
N GLY A 31 -21.43 -13.00 6.43
CA GLY A 31 -22.76 -13.03 7.06
C GLY A 31 -22.81 -13.68 8.45
N GLY A 32 -21.69 -13.65 9.19
CA GLY A 32 -21.53 -14.34 10.49
C GLY A 32 -21.13 -15.81 10.40
N GLY A 33 -20.99 -16.36 9.19
CA GLY A 33 -20.43 -17.69 8.94
C GLY A 33 -18.89 -17.72 8.94
N PRO A 34 -18.28 -18.90 8.72
CA PRO A 34 -16.83 -19.04 8.66
C PRO A 34 -16.21 -18.25 7.50
N LEU A 35 -15.18 -17.45 7.78
CA LEU A 35 -14.49 -16.64 6.76
C LEU A 35 -13.83 -17.50 5.67
N THR A 36 -13.32 -18.67 6.03
CA THR A 36 -12.67 -19.61 5.11
C THR A 36 -13.63 -20.23 4.09
N ALA A 37 -14.94 -20.21 4.38
CA ALA A 37 -15.98 -20.68 3.46
C ALA A 37 -16.49 -19.58 2.50
N THR A 38 -16.07 -18.33 2.70
CA THR A 38 -16.45 -17.20 1.87
C THR A 38 -15.64 -17.19 0.57
N ASP A 39 -16.22 -16.74 -0.54
CA ASP A 39 -15.49 -16.58 -1.81
C ASP A 39 -14.62 -15.30 -1.77
N TRP A 40 -13.56 -15.35 -0.98
CA TRP A 40 -12.68 -14.22 -0.66
C TRP A 40 -11.73 -13.85 -1.81
N PHE A 41 -11.42 -14.78 -2.70
CA PHE A 41 -10.37 -14.61 -3.71
C PHE A 41 -10.72 -13.54 -4.76
N PRO A 42 -11.91 -13.57 -5.40
CA PRO A 42 -12.32 -12.49 -6.32
C PRO A 42 -12.39 -11.13 -5.62
N LEU A 43 -12.86 -11.10 -4.38
CA LEU A 43 -12.94 -9.88 -3.59
C LEU A 43 -11.54 -9.28 -3.35
N MET A 44 -10.58 -10.10 -2.94
CA MET A 44 -9.19 -9.68 -2.74
C MET A 44 -8.59 -9.12 -4.04
N LEU A 45 -8.80 -9.79 -5.18
CA LEU A 45 -8.31 -9.30 -6.48
C LEU A 45 -8.93 -7.95 -6.88
N TRP A 46 -10.25 -7.78 -6.70
CA TRP A 46 -10.92 -6.51 -6.97
C TRP A 46 -10.42 -5.39 -6.07
N THR A 47 -10.15 -5.66 -4.80
CA THR A 47 -9.62 -4.63 -3.89
C THR A 47 -8.18 -4.27 -4.20
N ILE A 48 -7.33 -5.24 -4.56
CA ILE A 48 -5.96 -4.97 -5.04
C ILE A 48 -6.02 -4.12 -6.31
N GLY A 49 -6.76 -4.57 -7.33
CA GLY A 49 -6.89 -3.87 -8.60
C GLY A 49 -7.50 -2.47 -8.44
N GLY A 50 -8.58 -2.36 -7.67
CA GLY A 50 -9.24 -1.10 -7.34
C GLY A 50 -8.34 -0.15 -6.56
N GLY A 51 -7.52 -0.66 -5.65
CA GLY A 51 -6.54 0.14 -4.92
C GLY A 51 -5.42 0.68 -5.81
N ILE A 52 -4.92 -0.13 -6.75
CA ILE A 52 -3.94 0.31 -7.76
C ILE A 52 -4.54 1.43 -8.62
N VAL A 53 -5.73 1.19 -9.20
CA VAL A 53 -6.43 2.18 -10.03
C VAL A 53 -6.73 3.44 -9.24
N GLY A 54 -7.24 3.30 -8.01
CA GLY A 54 -7.55 4.41 -7.12
C GLY A 54 -6.32 5.27 -6.78
N THR A 55 -5.18 4.63 -6.53
CA THR A 55 -3.91 5.34 -6.29
C THR A 55 -3.46 6.10 -7.54
N ILE A 56 -3.52 5.47 -8.72
CA ILE A 56 -3.16 6.13 -10.00
C ILE A 56 -4.08 7.34 -10.24
N VAL A 57 -5.39 7.16 -10.12
CA VAL A 57 -6.37 8.23 -10.33
C VAL A 57 -6.13 9.37 -9.35
N LEU A 58 -5.92 9.09 -8.06
CA LEU A 58 -5.65 10.11 -7.05
C LEU A 58 -4.37 10.88 -7.36
N SER A 59 -3.28 10.19 -7.72
CA SER A 59 -2.01 10.83 -8.08
C SER A 59 -2.11 11.69 -9.34
N VAL A 60 -2.85 11.24 -10.35
CA VAL A 60 -3.10 12.01 -11.59
C VAL A 60 -3.94 13.26 -11.31
N LEU A 61 -5.06 13.11 -10.61
CA LEU A 61 -5.94 14.24 -10.26
C LEU A 61 -5.19 15.29 -9.43
N TRP A 62 -4.38 14.86 -8.47
CA TRP A 62 -3.57 15.75 -7.66
C TRP A 62 -2.50 16.47 -8.51
N GLY A 63 -1.90 15.77 -9.47
CA GLY A 63 -0.96 16.34 -10.42
C GLY A 63 -1.58 17.44 -11.28
N ILE A 64 -2.78 17.20 -11.81
CA ILE A 64 -3.53 18.18 -12.62
C ILE A 64 -3.87 19.42 -11.79
N LEU A 65 -4.49 19.24 -10.61
CA LEU A 65 -4.88 20.35 -9.72
C LEU A 65 -3.68 21.22 -9.31
N ALA A 66 -2.54 20.59 -9.05
CA ALA A 66 -1.33 21.32 -8.71
C ALA A 66 -0.71 22.04 -9.91
N GLY A 67 -0.68 21.43 -11.09
CA GLY A 67 -0.15 22.06 -12.31
C GLY A 67 -0.98 23.27 -12.76
N MET A 68 -2.28 23.27 -12.47
CA MET A 68 -3.15 24.44 -12.67
C MET A 68 -2.82 25.61 -11.73
N SER A 69 -2.29 25.33 -10.54
CA SER A 69 -2.00 26.34 -9.53
C SER A 69 -0.56 26.87 -9.57
N ASP A 70 0.39 26.04 -10.04
CA ASP A 70 1.82 26.39 -10.09
C ASP A 70 2.50 25.70 -11.30
N PRO A 71 2.48 26.34 -12.49
CA PRO A 71 3.01 25.77 -13.73
C PRO A 71 4.53 25.52 -13.71
N ASP A 72 5.29 26.31 -12.93
CA ASP A 72 6.76 26.26 -12.90
C ASP A 72 7.31 25.25 -11.86
N GLY A 73 6.46 24.74 -10.96
CA GLY A 73 6.82 23.73 -9.95
C GLY A 73 6.88 22.29 -10.47
N VAL A 74 6.62 22.08 -11.77
CA VAL A 74 6.59 20.75 -12.39
C VAL A 74 7.98 20.40 -12.92
N GLY A 75 8.75 19.69 -12.10
CA GLY A 75 9.78 18.80 -12.62
C GLY A 75 11.21 19.20 -12.31
N ARG A 76 11.71 18.62 -11.22
CA ARG A 76 12.99 17.90 -11.27
C ARG A 76 13.01 16.91 -10.10
N SER A 77 12.96 15.61 -10.43
CA SER A 77 13.37 14.57 -9.50
C SER A 77 14.80 14.88 -9.08
N ASP A 78 14.98 15.29 -7.83
CA ASP A 78 16.29 15.58 -7.28
C ASP A 78 16.95 14.28 -6.82
N ILE A 79 18.27 14.28 -6.67
CA ILE A 79 19.05 13.19 -6.07
C ILE A 79 18.43 12.78 -4.73
N ARG A 80 17.93 13.76 -3.97
CA ARG A 80 17.22 13.56 -2.70
C ARG A 80 16.02 12.64 -2.83
N ASP A 81 15.17 12.84 -3.83
CA ASP A 81 13.95 12.04 -4.00
C ASP A 81 14.29 10.59 -4.32
N ARG A 82 15.34 10.39 -5.12
CA ARG A 82 15.85 9.06 -5.45
C ARG A 82 16.39 8.32 -4.22
N ASP A 83 17.11 9.02 -3.34
CA ASP A 83 17.64 8.42 -2.12
C ASP A 83 16.53 8.12 -1.10
N ILE A 84 15.52 8.99 -0.99
CA ILE A 84 14.33 8.75 -0.18
C ILE A 84 13.56 7.53 -0.73
N GLY A 85 13.39 7.45 -2.05
CA GLY A 85 12.76 6.32 -2.72
C GLY A 85 13.46 4.99 -2.40
N ARG A 86 14.79 4.93 -2.54
CA ARG A 86 15.60 3.75 -2.19
C ARG A 86 15.54 3.38 -0.72
N MET A 87 15.53 4.37 0.17
CA MET A 87 15.38 4.11 1.60
C MET A 87 14.02 3.49 1.90
N GLY A 88 12.93 4.09 1.42
CA GLY A 88 11.59 3.55 1.60
C GLY A 88 11.41 2.16 1.00
N ALA A 89 12.00 1.89 -0.17
CA ALA A 89 11.95 0.57 -0.79
C ALA A 89 12.65 -0.51 0.05
N ARG A 90 13.77 -0.18 0.71
CA ARG A 90 14.43 -1.10 1.65
C ARG A 90 13.56 -1.41 2.86
N VAL A 91 12.84 -0.40 3.38
CA VAL A 91 11.89 -0.59 4.48
C VAL A 91 10.74 -1.49 4.04
N GLU A 92 10.11 -1.21 2.90
CA GLU A 92 9.04 -2.04 2.32
C GLU A 92 9.49 -3.50 2.17
N GLN A 93 10.67 -3.72 1.58
CA GLN A 93 11.21 -5.06 1.35
C GLN A 93 11.40 -5.86 2.65
N ALA A 94 11.82 -5.22 3.74
CA ALA A 94 11.98 -5.90 5.02
C ALA A 94 10.63 -6.45 5.53
N PHE A 95 9.55 -5.66 5.47
CA PHE A 95 8.22 -6.10 5.90
C PHE A 95 7.62 -7.15 4.98
N VAL A 96 7.81 -7.03 3.65
CA VAL A 96 7.41 -8.06 2.69
C VAL A 96 8.13 -9.38 2.98
N THR A 97 9.41 -9.33 3.32
CA THR A 97 10.19 -10.52 3.67
C THR A 97 9.65 -11.17 4.95
N ILE A 98 9.33 -10.38 5.99
CA ILE A 98 8.72 -10.88 7.23
C ILE A 98 7.38 -11.56 6.94
N ALA A 99 6.52 -10.94 6.12
CA ALA A 99 5.25 -11.53 5.73
C ALA A 99 5.44 -12.83 4.93
N GLY A 100 6.41 -12.87 4.03
CA GLY A 100 6.78 -14.08 3.29
C GLY A 100 7.23 -15.22 4.20
N LEU A 101 8.00 -14.93 5.27
CA LEU A 101 8.33 -15.91 6.30
C LEU A 101 7.07 -16.40 7.03
N GLY A 102 6.14 -15.51 7.34
CA GLY A 102 4.84 -15.87 7.92
C GLY A 102 4.03 -16.80 7.00
N VAL A 103 4.02 -16.53 5.70
CA VAL A 103 3.41 -17.39 4.68
C VAL A 103 4.04 -18.79 4.67
N ILE A 104 5.38 -18.88 4.70
CA ILE A 104 6.09 -20.18 4.74
C ILE A 104 5.70 -20.97 5.99
N VAL A 105 5.63 -20.32 7.15
CA VAL A 105 5.20 -20.95 8.41
C VAL A 105 3.76 -21.46 8.29
N LEU A 106 2.84 -20.64 7.79
CA LEU A 106 1.44 -21.04 7.60
C LEU A 106 1.28 -22.22 6.64
N CYS A 107 2.04 -22.23 5.55
CA CYS A 107 2.10 -23.38 4.64
C CYS A 107 2.61 -24.64 5.36
N GLY A 108 3.68 -24.53 6.16
CA GLY A 108 4.23 -25.65 6.92
C GLY A 108 3.28 -26.21 7.97
N LEU A 109 2.38 -25.37 8.50
CA LEU A 109 1.33 -25.76 9.45
C LEU A 109 0.05 -26.29 8.76
N GLY A 110 -0.01 -26.28 7.43
CA GLY A 110 -1.21 -26.68 6.69
C GLY A 110 -2.40 -25.75 6.93
N ALA A 111 -2.14 -24.45 7.16
CA ALA A 111 -3.19 -23.47 7.36
C ALA A 111 -4.08 -23.33 6.11
N ASP A 112 -5.33 -22.92 6.31
CA ASP A 112 -6.24 -22.62 5.21
C ASP A 112 -5.65 -21.56 4.27
N VAL A 113 -5.84 -21.74 2.96
CA VAL A 113 -5.34 -20.83 1.92
C VAL A 113 -5.82 -19.39 2.15
N PHE A 114 -7.00 -19.21 2.76
CA PHE A 114 -7.50 -17.93 3.22
C PHE A 114 -6.49 -17.20 4.12
N TRP A 115 -5.99 -17.87 5.17
CA TRP A 115 -5.06 -17.25 6.12
C TRP A 115 -3.71 -16.98 5.49
N ILE A 116 -3.25 -17.88 4.62
CA ILE A 116 -2.01 -17.71 3.87
C ILE A 116 -2.08 -16.44 3.00
N ALA A 117 -3.14 -16.30 2.20
CA ALA A 117 -3.35 -15.16 1.32
C ALA A 117 -3.53 -13.85 2.10
N ASN A 118 -4.37 -13.84 3.14
CA ASN A 118 -4.61 -12.64 3.94
C ASN A 118 -3.36 -12.20 4.73
N THR A 119 -2.49 -13.13 5.12
CA THR A 119 -1.21 -12.80 5.75
C THR A 119 -0.30 -12.04 4.78
N MET A 120 -0.22 -12.49 3.53
CA MET A 120 0.55 -11.78 2.51
C MET A 120 -0.06 -10.42 2.18
N PHE A 121 -1.38 -10.35 2.05
CA PHE A 121 -2.11 -9.11 1.81
C PHE A 121 -1.88 -8.08 2.93
N ALA A 122 -1.97 -8.50 4.19
CA ALA A 122 -1.64 -7.67 5.35
C ALA A 122 -0.15 -7.26 5.35
N GLY A 123 0.75 -8.16 4.96
CA GLY A 123 2.16 -7.87 4.75
C GLY A 123 2.42 -6.73 3.78
N PHE A 124 1.75 -6.76 2.62
CA PHE A 124 1.83 -5.68 1.64
C PHE A 124 1.31 -4.35 2.18
N LEU A 125 0.18 -4.37 2.90
CA LEU A 125 -0.37 -3.18 3.54
C LEU A 125 0.63 -2.57 4.54
N VAL A 126 1.16 -3.39 5.45
CA VAL A 126 2.11 -2.93 6.47
C VAL A 126 3.37 -2.39 5.80
N ALA A 127 3.91 -3.09 4.79
CA ALA A 127 5.07 -2.64 4.04
C ALA A 127 4.82 -1.26 3.39
N ALA A 128 3.70 -1.10 2.69
CA ALA A 128 3.34 0.15 2.02
C ALA A 128 3.16 1.31 3.03
N VAL A 129 2.48 1.06 4.15
CA VAL A 129 2.27 2.07 5.19
C VAL A 129 3.60 2.47 5.85
N VAL A 130 4.40 1.52 6.30
CA VAL A 130 5.66 1.82 7.01
C VAL A 130 6.68 2.45 6.06
N GLY A 131 6.78 1.94 4.82
CA GLY A 131 7.61 2.54 3.76
C GLY A 131 7.19 3.97 3.42
N GLY A 132 5.87 4.19 3.26
CA GLY A 132 5.31 5.52 3.01
C GLY A 132 5.57 6.49 4.17
N VAL A 133 5.36 6.05 5.42
CA VAL A 133 5.62 6.87 6.62
C VAL A 133 7.11 7.21 6.72
N ALA A 134 7.99 6.24 6.47
CA ALA A 134 9.44 6.48 6.45
C ALA A 134 9.83 7.54 5.40
N ARG A 135 9.27 7.45 4.18
CA ARG A 135 9.46 8.47 3.14
C ARG A 135 8.92 9.83 3.56
N ALA A 136 7.72 9.90 4.12
CA ALA A 136 7.10 11.15 4.59
C ALA A 136 7.93 11.82 5.71
N ILE A 137 8.49 11.04 6.64
CA ILE A 137 9.40 11.54 7.67
C ILE A 137 10.69 12.06 7.04
N ALA A 138 11.28 11.34 6.09
CA ALA A 138 12.50 11.75 5.39
C ALA A 138 12.31 13.05 4.60
N TYR A 139 11.14 13.27 3.98
CA TYR A 139 10.81 14.54 3.34
C TYR A 139 10.78 15.72 4.31
N ARG A 140 10.34 15.50 5.56
CA ARG A 140 10.24 16.56 6.59
C ARG A 140 11.52 16.81 7.37
N ARG A 141 12.29 15.75 7.67
CA ARG A 141 13.46 15.81 8.56
C ARG A 141 14.80 15.70 7.83
N GLY A 142 14.79 15.44 6.53
CA GLY A 142 15.98 15.12 5.74
C GLY A 142 16.43 13.67 5.94
N LEU A 143 17.27 13.19 5.01
CA LEU A 143 18.04 11.96 5.19
C LEU A 143 19.30 12.32 5.98
N ARG A 144 19.59 11.57 7.04
CA ARG A 144 20.89 11.64 7.73
C ARG A 144 21.88 10.70 7.06
#